data_AF-A0A4V1GDM4-F1
#
_entry.id   AF-A0A4V1GDM4-F1
#
_cell.length_a   1.000
_cell.length_b   1.000
_cell.length_c   1.000
_cell.angle_alpha   90.00
_cell.angle_beta   90.00
_cell.angle_gamma   90.00
#
_symmetry.space_group_name_H-M   'P 1'
#
loop_
_entity.id
_entity.type
_entity.pdbx_description
1 polymer ?
#
loop_
_entity_poly.entity_id
_entity_poly.type
_entity_poly.pdbx_seq_one_letter_code
_entity_poly.pdbx_strand_id
1 'polypeptide(L)'
;MEKTIELLIIIMLLAIMAEIYLLVKPRRHAGSSTQMPILVDTSVLMDGRVVDLAKTGFLLGQIIVPRSVLIELQLLADGADHAKRERARFGMDAMKELKDVLGGSFTLLDDATRIPEGVDNRLLQLAKEMNAAILTLDYNLNKVAQVEGIQILNINELAKSLRMSYLPGDELVLELTQKGQDSHQAVGYLHDGTMVVVEQAKKFLGQKKRIEIIRSLQTDAGKMMFAKVVEQTTPPEPTRQTAVVTKRRSAGRKVQTGPEAPAKKTAKKPAVKAQKPSQQTRRRSTATKTSAQREAELIRLANSQDD
;
A
#
# COMPACT_ATOMS: atom_id res chain seq x y z
N MET A 1 -67.31 14.57 38.50
CA MET A 1 -67.19 14.58 37.02
C MET A 1 -65.88 15.21 36.58
N GLU A 2 -65.44 16.32 37.19
CA GLU A 2 -64.14 16.94 36.91
C GLU A 2 -62.94 16.02 37.23
N LYS A 3 -62.90 15.42 38.41
CA LYS A 3 -61.82 14.48 38.81
C LYS A 3 -61.66 13.27 37.88
N THR A 4 -62.76 12.79 37.29
CA THR A 4 -62.74 11.69 36.33
C THR A 4 -62.23 12.14 34.96
N ILE A 5 -62.47 13.39 34.57
CA ILE A 5 -61.95 13.99 33.34
C ILE A 5 -60.45 14.26 33.47
N GLU A 6 -60.00 14.80 34.61
CA GLU A 6 -58.57 15.01 34.90
C GLU A 6 -57.77 13.70 34.85
N LEU A 7 -58.32 12.62 35.44
CA LEU A 7 -57.69 11.30 35.41
C LEU A 7 -57.54 10.76 33.97
N LEU A 8 -58.55 10.97 33.12
CA LEU A 8 -58.50 10.55 31.71
C LEU A 8 -57.44 11.33 30.91
N ILE A 9 -57.31 12.63 31.16
CA ILE A 9 -56.31 13.49 30.51
C ILE A 9 -54.89 13.04 30.89
N ILE A 10 -54.66 12.72 32.17
CA ILE A 10 -53.35 12.24 32.64
C ILE A 10 -52.99 10.89 31.99
N ILE A 11 -53.94 9.95 31.91
CA ILE A 11 -53.73 8.65 31.26
C ILE A 11 -53.40 8.84 29.77
N MET A 12 -54.12 9.73 29.09
CA MET A 12 -53.87 10.05 27.68
C MET A 12 -52.47 10.67 27.49
N LEU A 13 -52.06 11.60 28.35
CA LEU A 13 -50.71 12.20 28.32
C LEU A 13 -49.62 11.16 28.57
N LEU A 14 -49.84 10.24 29.53
CA LEU A 14 -48.90 9.15 29.78
C LEU A 14 -48.79 8.17 28.61
N ALA A 15 -49.90 7.89 27.92
CA ALA A 15 -49.90 7.05 26.72
C ALA A 15 -49.12 7.72 25.57
N ILE A 16 -49.34 9.02 25.33
CA ILE A 16 -48.60 9.80 24.33
C ILE A 16 -47.11 9.86 24.68
N MET A 17 -46.77 10.10 25.96
CA MET A 17 -45.37 10.09 26.41
C MET A 17 -44.71 8.72 26.25
N ALA A 18 -45.45 7.63 26.48
CA ALA A 18 -44.97 6.27 26.25
C ALA A 18 -44.75 5.97 24.76
N GLU A 19 -45.65 6.43 23.88
CA GLU A 19 -45.50 6.32 22.43
C GLU A 19 -44.30 7.13 21.92
N ILE A 20 -44.14 8.38 22.39
CA ILE A 20 -42.99 9.22 22.06
C ILE A 20 -41.69 8.59 22.61
N TYR A 21 -41.70 8.06 23.82
CA TYR A 21 -40.54 7.38 24.40
C TYR A 21 -40.18 6.11 23.63
N LEU A 22 -41.16 5.34 23.15
CA LEU A 22 -40.94 4.19 22.26
C LEU A 22 -40.44 4.60 20.87
N LEU A 23 -40.86 5.76 20.37
CA LEU A 23 -40.43 6.31 19.08
C LEU A 23 -39.02 6.92 19.15
N VAL A 24 -38.66 7.54 20.29
CA VAL A 24 -37.36 8.19 20.54
C VAL A 24 -36.34 7.21 21.11
N LYS A 25 -36.77 6.06 21.66
CA LYS A 25 -35.85 4.95 21.95
C LYS A 25 -35.13 4.65 20.64
N PRO A 26 -33.79 4.68 20.60
CA PRO A 26 -33.07 4.30 19.40
C PRO A 26 -33.46 2.84 19.14
N ARG A 27 -34.32 2.63 18.13
CA ARG A 27 -34.43 1.34 17.48
C ARG A 27 -32.98 0.97 17.19
N ARG A 28 -32.44 -0.04 17.88
CA ARG A 28 -31.25 -0.71 17.39
C ARG A 28 -31.61 -1.06 15.96
N HIS A 29 -30.99 -0.36 15.03
CA HIS A 29 -31.21 -0.61 13.62
C HIS A 29 -30.71 -2.03 13.38
N ALA A 30 -31.63 -3.00 13.51
CA ALA A 30 -31.74 -4.06 12.52
C ALA A 30 -32.18 -3.34 11.23
N GLY A 31 -31.26 -2.57 10.66
CA GLY A 31 -31.43 -1.96 9.37
C GLY A 31 -31.52 -3.11 8.40
N SER A 32 -32.72 -3.33 7.88
CA SER A 32 -32.93 -3.97 6.60
C SER A 32 -32.22 -3.12 5.54
N SER A 33 -30.91 -3.29 5.45
CA SER A 33 -30.15 -3.12 4.22
C SER A 33 -29.66 -4.50 3.84
N THR A 34 -29.83 -4.86 2.58
CA THR A 34 -29.54 -6.17 1.98
C THR A 34 -28.03 -6.48 1.92
N GLN A 35 -27.24 -5.91 2.82
CA GLN A 35 -25.79 -5.99 2.84
C GLN A 35 -25.37 -6.98 3.94
N MET A 36 -24.65 -8.02 3.53
CA MET A 36 -24.12 -9.03 4.44
C MET A 36 -23.26 -8.36 5.52
N PRO A 37 -23.49 -8.62 6.82
CA PRO A 37 -22.63 -8.10 7.88
C PRO A 37 -21.21 -8.68 7.75
N ILE A 38 -20.22 -7.91 8.20
CA ILE A 38 -18.80 -8.29 8.11
C ILE A 38 -18.21 -8.36 9.51
N LEU A 39 -17.77 -9.53 9.93
CA LEU A 39 -17.03 -9.77 11.17
C LEU A 39 -15.55 -9.49 10.95
N VAL A 40 -14.94 -8.68 11.83
CA VAL A 40 -13.53 -8.33 11.75
C VAL A 40 -12.70 -9.18 12.69
N ASP A 41 -11.65 -9.80 12.16
CA ASP A 41 -10.66 -10.59 12.90
C ASP A 41 -9.52 -9.71 13.49
N THR A 42 -8.88 -10.20 14.55
CA THR A 42 -7.68 -9.66 15.19
C THR A 42 -6.56 -9.40 14.19
N SER A 43 -6.30 -10.34 13.27
CA SER A 43 -5.21 -10.25 12.30
C SER A 43 -5.31 -9.01 11.41
N VAL A 44 -6.53 -8.63 11.04
CA VAL A 44 -6.83 -7.48 10.18
C VAL A 44 -6.62 -6.16 10.91
N LEU A 45 -7.01 -6.10 12.17
CA LEU A 45 -6.80 -4.92 13.01
C LEU A 45 -5.29 -4.67 13.24
N MET A 46 -4.53 -5.73 13.52
CA MET A 46 -3.07 -5.64 13.73
C MET A 46 -2.30 -5.19 12.47
N ASP A 47 -2.82 -5.44 11.26
CA ASP A 47 -2.23 -4.96 10.01
C ASP A 47 -2.61 -3.50 9.69
N GLY A 48 -3.83 -3.09 10.05
CA GLY A 48 -4.30 -1.70 9.97
C GLY A 48 -4.79 -1.23 8.60
N ARG A 49 -4.49 -1.92 7.49
CA ARG A 49 -4.97 -1.54 6.15
C ARG A 49 -6.50 -1.55 6.02
N VAL A 50 -7.21 -2.21 6.95
CA VAL A 50 -8.66 -2.15 7.05
C VAL A 50 -9.19 -0.73 7.23
N VAL A 51 -8.45 0.13 7.93
CA VAL A 51 -8.82 1.53 8.14
C VAL A 51 -8.75 2.30 6.82
N ASP A 52 -7.70 2.11 6.04
CA ASP A 52 -7.57 2.72 4.72
C ASP A 52 -8.64 2.19 3.76
N LEU A 53 -8.92 0.89 3.82
CA LEU A 53 -10.02 0.29 3.06
C LEU A 53 -11.39 0.86 3.47
N ALA A 54 -11.60 1.17 4.75
CA ALA A 54 -12.81 1.84 5.22
C ALA A 54 -12.93 3.27 4.67
N LYS A 55 -11.83 4.04 4.69
CA LYS A 55 -11.77 5.42 4.17
C LYS A 55 -12.07 5.51 2.68
N THR A 56 -11.75 4.48 1.90
CA THR A 56 -12.08 4.45 0.45
C THR A 56 -13.56 4.19 0.17
N GLY A 57 -14.34 3.73 1.16
CA GLY A 57 -15.75 3.39 1.01
C GLY A 57 -16.02 1.99 0.44
N PHE A 58 -15.00 1.13 0.33
CA PHE A 58 -15.14 -0.24 -0.16
C PHE A 58 -15.66 -1.24 0.91
N LEU A 59 -15.56 -0.89 2.20
CA LEU A 59 -16.19 -1.66 3.27
C LEU A 59 -17.66 -1.30 3.39
N LEU A 60 -18.48 -1.97 2.59
CA LEU A 60 -19.94 -1.82 2.56
C LEU A 60 -20.59 -2.75 3.60
N GLY A 61 -21.69 -2.29 4.19
CA GLY A 61 -22.46 -3.06 5.19
C GLY A 61 -22.10 -2.74 6.63
N GLN A 62 -22.68 -3.52 7.55
CA GLN A 62 -22.41 -3.38 8.98
C GLN A 62 -21.10 -4.08 9.32
N ILE A 63 -20.13 -3.32 9.84
CA ILE A 63 -18.84 -3.83 10.29
C ILE A 63 -18.93 -4.15 11.78
N ILE A 64 -18.70 -5.41 12.12
CA ILE A 64 -18.91 -5.95 13.45
C ILE A 64 -17.57 -6.42 14.00
N VAL A 65 -17.15 -5.83 15.11
CA VAL A 65 -15.98 -6.29 15.86
C VAL A 65 -16.49 -7.02 17.11
N PRO A 66 -16.26 -8.33 17.26
CA PRO A 66 -16.57 -9.03 18.50
C PRO A 66 -15.71 -8.54 19.68
N ARG A 67 -16.24 -8.59 20.89
CA ARG A 67 -15.47 -8.27 22.11
C ARG A 67 -14.36 -9.30 22.35
N SER A 68 -14.52 -10.55 21.94
CA SER A 68 -13.48 -11.58 21.97
C SER A 68 -12.20 -11.18 21.21
N VAL A 69 -12.33 -10.54 20.03
CA VAL A 69 -11.21 -9.97 19.25
C VAL A 69 -10.50 -8.86 20.03
N LEU A 70 -11.25 -7.99 20.71
CA LEU A 70 -10.67 -6.93 21.55
C LEU A 70 -9.91 -7.52 22.75
N ILE A 71 -10.43 -8.56 23.37
CA ILE A 71 -9.78 -9.25 24.50
C ILE A 71 -8.48 -9.91 24.04
N GLU A 72 -8.46 -10.53 22.86
CA GLU A 72 -7.23 -11.11 22.30
C GLU A 72 -6.18 -10.04 21.98
N LEU A 73 -6.57 -8.91 21.38
CA LEU A 73 -5.67 -7.76 21.19
C LEU A 73 -5.06 -7.29 22.52
N GLN A 74 -5.87 -7.19 23.58
CA GLN A 74 -5.37 -6.80 24.91
C GLN A 74 -4.38 -7.83 25.46
N LEU A 75 -4.72 -9.12 25.37
CA LEU A 75 -3.84 -10.20 25.83
C LEU A 75 -2.50 -10.21 25.07
N LEU A 76 -2.53 -9.95 23.76
CA LEU A 76 -1.33 -9.83 22.94
C LEU A 76 -0.52 -8.57 23.27
N ALA A 77 -1.19 -7.45 23.61
CA ALA A 77 -0.56 -6.19 24.02
C ALA A 77 0.13 -6.27 25.39
N ASP A 78 -0.32 -7.17 26.25
CA ASP A 78 0.26 -7.46 27.57
C ASP A 78 1.25 -8.64 27.57
N GLY A 79 1.37 -9.35 26.43
CA GLY A 79 2.19 -10.55 26.30
C GLY A 79 3.70 -10.31 26.37
N ALA A 80 4.51 -11.37 26.47
CA ALA A 80 5.98 -11.25 26.61
C ALA A 80 6.72 -10.88 25.31
N ASP A 81 6.12 -11.12 24.14
CA ASP A 81 6.72 -10.84 22.82
C ASP A 81 6.58 -9.37 22.43
N HIS A 82 7.69 -8.65 22.37
CA HIS A 82 7.71 -7.21 22.04
C HIS A 82 7.10 -6.90 20.66
N ALA A 83 7.40 -7.70 19.63
CA ALA A 83 6.91 -7.41 18.29
C ALA A 83 5.39 -7.60 18.20
N LYS A 84 4.87 -8.66 18.85
CA LYS A 84 3.42 -8.90 18.93
C LYS A 84 2.73 -7.83 19.77
N ARG A 85 3.30 -7.42 20.91
CA ARG A 85 2.75 -6.35 21.74
C ARG A 85 2.56 -5.05 20.98
N GLU A 86 3.60 -4.60 20.27
CA GLU A 86 3.54 -3.34 19.51
C GLU A 86 2.50 -3.40 18.39
N ARG A 87 2.40 -4.52 17.66
CA ARG A 87 1.34 -4.69 16.66
C ARG A 87 -0.06 -4.75 17.26
N ALA A 88 -0.22 -5.34 18.45
CA ALA A 88 -1.51 -5.42 19.11
C ALA A 88 -1.98 -4.04 19.61
N ARG A 89 -1.06 -3.23 20.16
CA ARG A 89 -1.32 -1.81 20.49
C ARG A 89 -1.72 -1.02 19.25
N PHE A 90 -0.98 -1.18 18.15
CA PHE A 90 -1.35 -0.60 16.87
C PHE A 90 -2.74 -1.06 16.40
N GLY A 91 -3.09 -2.34 16.59
CA GLY A 91 -4.42 -2.86 16.27
C GLY A 91 -5.54 -2.26 17.13
N MET A 92 -5.27 -1.93 18.39
CA MET A 92 -6.21 -1.19 19.25
C MET A 92 -6.42 0.24 18.75
N ASP A 93 -5.36 0.92 18.32
CA ASP A 93 -5.44 2.25 17.71
C ASP A 93 -6.22 2.20 16.39
N ALA A 94 -5.95 1.20 15.55
CA ALA A 94 -6.67 0.95 14.30
C ALA A 94 -8.16 0.69 14.54
N MET A 95 -8.53 -0.03 15.62
CA MET A 95 -9.95 -0.24 15.98
C MET A 95 -10.65 1.08 16.33
N LYS A 96 -9.99 1.97 17.07
CA LYS A 96 -10.53 3.28 17.41
C LYS A 96 -10.74 4.12 16.14
N GLU A 97 -9.74 4.16 15.27
CA GLU A 97 -9.85 4.89 14.01
C GLU A 97 -10.91 4.30 13.08
N LEU A 98 -10.99 2.96 13.00
CA LEU A 98 -12.01 2.25 12.23
C LEU A 98 -13.42 2.61 12.70
N LYS A 99 -13.64 2.68 14.02
CA LYS A 99 -14.90 3.14 14.62
C LYS A 99 -15.22 4.58 14.23
N ASP A 100 -14.24 5.48 14.30
CA ASP A 100 -14.42 6.89 13.98
C ASP A 100 -14.75 7.09 12.48
N VAL A 101 -14.09 6.33 11.58
CA VAL A 101 -14.31 6.39 10.13
C VAL A 101 -15.69 5.84 9.74
N LEU A 102 -16.09 4.70 10.31
CA LEU A 102 -17.33 4.01 9.92
C LEU A 102 -18.58 4.56 10.63
N GLY A 103 -18.42 5.21 11.78
CA GLY A 103 -19.51 5.82 12.53
C GLY A 103 -20.66 4.85 12.79
N GLY A 104 -21.83 5.13 12.22
CA GLY A 104 -23.05 4.34 12.39
C GLY A 104 -23.01 2.92 11.80
N SER A 105 -22.07 2.63 10.89
CA SER A 105 -21.89 1.30 10.31
C SER A 105 -21.03 0.38 11.18
N PHE A 106 -20.34 0.92 12.19
CA PHE A 106 -19.52 0.14 13.12
C PHE A 106 -20.36 -0.39 14.29
N THR A 107 -20.15 -1.65 14.66
CA THR A 107 -20.78 -2.26 15.84
C THR A 107 -19.76 -3.07 16.63
N LEU A 108 -19.60 -2.73 17.91
CA LEU A 108 -18.90 -3.58 18.86
C LEU A 108 -19.91 -4.61 19.41
N LEU A 109 -19.76 -5.87 19.03
CA LEU A 109 -20.65 -6.94 19.46
C LEU A 109 -20.18 -7.50 20.80
N ASP A 110 -21.06 -7.48 21.79
CA ASP A 110 -20.78 -8.12 23.07
C ASP A 110 -21.05 -9.62 22.96
N ASP A 111 -19.98 -10.39 22.73
CA ASP A 111 -20.01 -11.84 22.56
C ASP A 111 -19.38 -12.56 23.77
N ALA A 112 -19.39 -11.91 24.95
CA ALA A 112 -18.70 -12.23 26.22
C ALA A 112 -19.01 -13.61 26.83
N THR A 113 -18.78 -14.64 26.04
CA THR A 113 -18.62 -16.03 26.43
C THR A 113 -17.13 -16.23 26.69
N ARG A 114 -16.78 -16.94 27.76
CA ARG A 114 -15.42 -17.46 27.92
C ARG A 114 -15.25 -18.46 26.78
N ILE A 115 -14.41 -18.18 25.79
CA ILE A 115 -14.24 -19.04 24.61
C ILE A 115 -12.99 -19.91 24.84
N PRO A 116 -13.12 -21.09 25.46
CA PRO A 116 -11.99 -22.00 25.64
C PRO A 116 -11.41 -22.47 24.29
N GLU A 117 -12.18 -22.37 23.21
CA GLU A 117 -11.82 -22.82 21.86
C GLU A 117 -11.07 -21.77 21.03
N GLY A 118 -10.81 -20.57 21.56
CA GLY A 118 -10.10 -19.49 20.85
C GLY A 118 -11.00 -18.59 19.98
N VAL A 119 -10.48 -17.42 19.61
CA VAL A 119 -11.23 -16.37 18.88
C VAL A 119 -11.67 -16.83 17.49
N ASP A 120 -10.83 -17.59 16.78
CA ASP A 120 -11.12 -18.11 15.45
C ASP A 120 -12.41 -18.94 15.40
N ASN A 121 -12.57 -19.88 16.33
CA ASN A 121 -13.78 -20.71 16.40
C ASN A 121 -15.02 -19.88 16.72
N ARG A 122 -14.88 -18.83 17.56
CA ARG A 122 -15.97 -17.91 17.83
C ARG A 122 -16.35 -17.11 16.60
N LEU A 123 -15.38 -16.64 15.81
CA LEU A 123 -15.64 -15.93 14.56
C LEU A 123 -16.42 -16.82 13.57
N LEU A 124 -16.04 -18.08 13.42
CA LEU A 124 -16.75 -19.05 12.58
C LEU A 124 -18.20 -19.27 13.05
N GLN A 125 -18.39 -19.43 14.36
CA GLN A 125 -19.71 -19.60 14.95
C GLN A 125 -20.59 -18.35 14.72
N LEU A 126 -20.07 -17.16 15.03
CA LEU A 126 -20.78 -15.90 14.82
C LEU A 126 -21.12 -15.68 13.34
N ALA A 127 -20.22 -16.04 12.43
CA ALA A 127 -20.44 -15.92 11.00
C ALA A 127 -21.63 -16.77 10.52
N LYS A 128 -21.75 -18.00 11.03
CA LYS A 128 -22.91 -18.87 10.76
C LYS A 128 -24.20 -18.34 11.39
N GLU A 129 -24.15 -17.93 12.66
CA GLU A 129 -25.32 -17.41 13.39
C GLU A 129 -25.90 -16.15 12.75
N MET A 130 -25.03 -15.27 12.23
CA MET A 130 -25.40 -13.97 11.68
C MET A 130 -25.50 -13.95 10.16
N ASN A 131 -25.17 -15.05 9.49
CA ASN A 131 -24.94 -15.12 8.04
C ASN A 131 -24.00 -13.99 7.57
N ALA A 132 -22.87 -13.85 8.26
CA ALA A 132 -21.88 -12.79 8.06
C ALA A 132 -20.67 -13.29 7.27
N ALA A 133 -20.00 -12.38 6.57
CA ALA A 133 -18.66 -12.64 6.04
C ALA A 133 -17.61 -12.39 7.13
N ILE A 134 -16.46 -13.06 7.04
CA ILE A 134 -15.30 -12.79 7.92
C ILE A 134 -14.23 -12.04 7.13
N LEU A 135 -13.86 -10.87 7.62
CA LEU A 135 -12.71 -10.09 7.17
C LEU A 135 -11.48 -10.55 7.96
N THR A 136 -10.55 -11.24 7.30
CA THR A 136 -9.35 -11.82 7.92
C THR A 136 -8.11 -11.72 7.02
N LEU A 137 -6.91 -11.79 7.62
CA LEU A 137 -5.64 -11.99 6.93
C LEU A 137 -5.07 -13.40 7.17
N ASP A 138 -5.69 -14.19 8.05
CA ASP A 138 -5.22 -15.52 8.43
C ASP A 138 -5.56 -16.55 7.34
N TYR A 139 -4.54 -17.35 6.98
CA TYR A 139 -4.66 -18.37 5.95
C TYR A 139 -5.42 -19.62 6.43
N ASN A 140 -5.22 -20.02 7.69
CA ASN A 140 -5.85 -21.20 8.28
C ASN A 140 -7.33 -20.94 8.53
N LEU A 141 -7.69 -19.78 9.09
CA LEU A 141 -9.08 -19.38 9.27
C LEU A 141 -9.82 -19.36 7.93
N ASN A 142 -9.18 -18.86 6.87
CA ASN A 142 -9.74 -18.88 5.52
C ASN A 142 -10.03 -20.31 5.04
N LYS A 143 -9.11 -21.26 5.24
CA LYS A 143 -9.31 -22.66 4.84
C LYS A 143 -10.44 -23.35 5.59
N VAL A 144 -10.55 -23.12 6.88
CA VAL A 144 -11.65 -23.69 7.68
C VAL A 144 -12.98 -23.07 7.27
N ALA A 145 -13.06 -21.75 7.16
CA ALA A 145 -14.27 -21.03 6.76
C ALA A 145 -14.79 -21.47 5.37
N GLN A 146 -13.90 -21.72 4.41
CA GLN A 146 -14.28 -22.24 3.08
C GLN A 146 -14.99 -23.60 3.16
N VAL A 147 -14.50 -24.51 4.01
CA VAL A 147 -15.13 -25.83 4.24
C VAL A 147 -16.50 -25.66 4.89
N GLU A 148 -16.64 -24.67 5.77
CA GLU A 148 -17.89 -24.37 6.46
C GLU A 148 -18.89 -23.54 5.64
N GLY A 149 -18.54 -23.16 4.40
CA GLY A 149 -19.39 -22.36 3.53
C GLY A 149 -19.52 -20.88 3.95
N ILE A 150 -18.59 -20.38 4.76
CA ILE A 150 -18.57 -19.00 5.23
C ILE A 150 -17.80 -18.13 4.22
N GLN A 151 -18.37 -16.99 3.85
CA GLN A 151 -17.72 -16.04 2.95
C GLN A 151 -16.53 -15.36 3.65
N ILE A 152 -15.37 -15.39 3.01
CA ILE A 152 -14.16 -14.73 3.49
C ILE A 152 -13.86 -13.50 2.64
N LEU A 153 -13.58 -12.39 3.31
CA LEU A 153 -13.01 -11.18 2.74
C LEU A 153 -11.54 -11.13 3.16
N ASN A 154 -10.62 -11.46 2.25
CA ASN A 154 -9.20 -11.42 2.56
C ASN A 154 -8.54 -10.19 1.92
N ILE A 155 -8.02 -9.27 2.75
CA ILE A 155 -7.39 -8.03 2.26
C ILE A 155 -6.13 -8.31 1.43
N ASN A 156 -5.38 -9.39 1.73
CA ASN A 156 -4.24 -9.78 0.91
C ASN A 156 -4.66 -10.27 -0.48
N GLU A 157 -5.77 -11.00 -0.59
CA GLU A 157 -6.32 -11.43 -1.88
C GLU A 157 -6.86 -10.24 -2.67
N LEU A 158 -7.57 -9.32 -2.00
CA LEU A 158 -8.03 -8.07 -2.61
C LEU A 158 -6.85 -7.26 -3.17
N ALA A 159 -5.80 -7.05 -2.38
CA ALA A 159 -4.62 -6.31 -2.80
C ALA A 159 -3.90 -6.96 -4.00
N LYS A 160 -3.88 -8.31 -4.08
CA LYS A 160 -3.32 -9.03 -5.24
C LYS A 160 -4.16 -8.81 -6.49
N SER A 161 -5.48 -8.85 -6.38
CA SER A 161 -6.42 -8.66 -7.49
C SER A 161 -6.47 -7.22 -8.01
N LEU A 162 -6.15 -6.24 -7.18
CA LEU A 162 -6.07 -4.82 -7.56
C LEU A 162 -4.76 -4.43 -8.24
N ARG A 163 -3.78 -5.34 -8.36
CA ARG A 163 -2.54 -5.04 -9.09
C ARG A 163 -2.87 -4.76 -10.55
N MET A 164 -2.30 -3.67 -11.09
CA MET A 164 -2.44 -3.34 -12.50
C MET A 164 -2.02 -4.54 -13.35
N SER A 165 -2.97 -5.08 -14.11
CA SER A 165 -2.68 -6.08 -15.12
C SER A 165 -2.42 -5.35 -16.43
N TYR A 166 -1.17 -5.40 -16.88
CA TYR A 166 -0.84 -4.91 -18.22
C TYR A 166 -1.28 -5.94 -19.27
N LEU A 167 -2.03 -5.48 -20.27
CA LEU A 167 -2.47 -6.26 -21.42
C LEU A 167 -1.55 -6.03 -22.64
N PRO A 168 -1.55 -6.96 -23.61
CA PRO A 168 -1.01 -6.67 -24.95
C PRO A 168 -1.58 -5.36 -25.52
N GLY A 169 -0.71 -4.48 -25.98
CA GLY A 169 -1.03 -3.13 -26.48
C GLY A 169 -0.86 -2.02 -25.44
N ASP A 170 -0.74 -2.33 -24.14
CA ASP A 170 -0.54 -1.30 -23.13
C ASP A 170 0.84 -0.64 -23.28
N GLU A 171 0.86 0.68 -23.24
CA GLU A 171 2.09 1.45 -23.23
C GLU A 171 2.47 1.92 -21.83
N LEU A 172 3.74 1.76 -21.46
CA LEU A 172 4.28 2.32 -20.23
C LEU A 172 5.71 2.81 -20.43
N VAL A 173 6.20 3.61 -19.48
CA VAL A 173 7.61 4.01 -19.44
C VAL A 173 8.35 3.07 -18.49
N LEU A 174 9.35 2.38 -19.03
CA LEU A 174 10.17 1.42 -18.28
C LEU A 174 11.64 1.84 -18.33
N GLU A 175 12.32 1.73 -17.18
CA GLU A 175 13.77 1.85 -17.11
C GLU A 175 14.43 0.51 -17.43
N LEU A 176 15.32 0.51 -18.42
CA LEU A 176 16.03 -0.69 -18.86
C LEU A 176 17.31 -0.86 -18.04
N THR A 177 17.30 -1.74 -17.05
CA THR A 177 18.38 -1.84 -16.05
C THR A 177 19.40 -2.92 -16.39
N GLN A 178 18.99 -3.99 -17.08
CA GLN A 178 19.84 -5.16 -17.33
C GLN A 178 19.83 -5.58 -18.80
N LYS A 179 20.87 -6.32 -19.22
CA LYS A 179 20.89 -6.96 -20.55
C LYS A 179 19.96 -8.17 -20.52
N GLY A 180 19.20 -8.38 -21.59
CA GLY A 180 18.38 -9.58 -21.75
C GLY A 180 19.20 -10.82 -22.10
N GLN A 181 18.51 -11.96 -22.15
CA GLN A 181 19.13 -13.23 -22.52
C GLN A 181 19.66 -13.19 -23.95
N ASP A 182 18.88 -12.64 -24.89
CA ASP A 182 19.34 -12.47 -26.26
C ASP A 182 20.14 -11.18 -26.44
N SER A 183 21.09 -11.21 -27.38
CA SER A 183 22.04 -10.12 -27.62
C SER A 183 21.41 -8.78 -28.03
N HIS A 184 20.14 -8.75 -28.42
CA HIS A 184 19.36 -7.56 -28.77
C HIS A 184 18.36 -7.10 -27.69
N GLN A 185 18.18 -7.85 -26.61
CA GLN A 185 17.19 -7.56 -25.58
C GLN A 185 17.76 -6.72 -24.43
N ALA A 186 16.86 -6.00 -23.77
CA ALA A 186 17.11 -5.40 -22.46
C ALA A 186 15.98 -5.81 -21.50
N VAL A 187 16.24 -5.73 -20.20
CA VAL A 187 15.29 -6.09 -19.15
C VAL A 187 15.11 -4.89 -18.23
N GLY A 188 13.86 -4.62 -17.89
CA GLY A 188 13.48 -3.73 -16.79
C GLY A 188 12.50 -4.43 -15.86
N TYR A 189 12.23 -3.79 -14.72
CA TYR A 189 11.31 -4.32 -13.73
C TYR A 189 10.21 -3.30 -13.47
N LEU A 190 8.98 -3.80 -13.40
CA LEU A 190 7.84 -3.02 -12.91
C LEU A 190 7.97 -2.80 -11.40
N HIS A 191 7.18 -1.87 -10.88
CA HIS A 191 7.14 -1.53 -9.46
C HIS A 191 6.74 -2.70 -8.56
N ASP A 192 6.03 -3.70 -9.10
CA ASP A 192 5.62 -4.91 -8.42
C ASP A 192 6.65 -6.07 -8.52
N GLY A 193 7.79 -5.83 -9.18
CA GLY A 193 8.85 -6.80 -9.40
C GLY A 193 8.68 -7.65 -10.67
N THR A 194 7.60 -7.47 -11.44
CA THR A 194 7.38 -8.19 -12.71
C THR A 194 8.51 -7.86 -13.69
N MET A 195 9.17 -8.89 -14.20
CA MET A 195 10.27 -8.75 -15.17
C MET A 195 9.71 -8.48 -16.56
N VAL A 196 10.17 -7.40 -17.20
CA VAL A 196 9.77 -7.02 -18.56
C VAL A 196 10.98 -7.10 -19.48
N VAL A 197 10.92 -8.01 -20.43
CA VAL A 197 11.91 -8.20 -21.48
C VAL A 197 11.51 -7.36 -22.69
N VAL A 198 12.37 -6.43 -23.08
CA VAL A 198 12.12 -5.50 -24.19
C VAL A 198 13.01 -5.86 -25.38
N GLU A 199 12.38 -6.18 -26.50
CA GLU A 199 13.06 -6.52 -27.75
C GLU A 199 13.72 -5.30 -28.40
N GLN A 200 14.86 -5.53 -29.07
CA GLN A 200 15.68 -4.51 -29.75
C GLN A 200 16.08 -3.30 -28.87
N ALA A 201 16.05 -3.46 -27.54
CA ALA A 201 16.20 -2.37 -26.60
C ALA A 201 17.59 -2.28 -25.94
N LYS A 202 18.52 -3.17 -26.27
CA LYS A 202 19.89 -3.17 -25.70
C LYS A 202 20.61 -1.81 -25.81
N LYS A 203 20.39 -1.10 -26.93
CA LYS A 203 20.97 0.24 -27.17
C LYS A 203 20.47 1.31 -26.20
N PHE A 204 19.40 1.03 -25.46
CA PHE A 204 18.78 1.95 -24.51
C PHE A 204 18.99 1.52 -23.05
N LEU A 205 19.96 0.65 -22.78
CA LEU A 205 20.32 0.26 -21.42
C LEU A 205 20.68 1.49 -20.56
N GLY A 206 20.15 1.54 -19.35
CA GLY A 206 20.25 2.66 -18.42
C GLY A 206 19.30 3.82 -18.71
N GLN A 207 18.40 3.70 -19.70
CA GLN A 207 17.47 4.76 -20.07
C GLN A 207 16.02 4.36 -19.77
N LYS A 208 15.18 5.38 -19.51
CA LYS A 208 13.73 5.24 -19.47
C LYS A 208 13.17 5.36 -20.88
N LYS A 209 12.47 4.34 -21.35
CA LYS A 209 11.85 4.31 -22.68
C LYS A 209 10.37 3.95 -22.58
N ARG A 210 9.59 4.53 -23.47
CA ARG A 210 8.20 4.12 -23.71
C ARG A 210 8.22 2.79 -24.44
N ILE A 211 7.53 1.82 -23.87
CA ILE A 211 7.43 0.46 -24.39
C ILE A 211 5.96 0.08 -24.53
N GLU A 212 5.66 -0.79 -25.49
CA GLU A 212 4.35 -1.40 -25.69
C GLU A 212 4.46 -2.87 -25.33
N ILE A 213 3.60 -3.34 -24.44
CA ILE A 213 3.50 -4.74 -24.06
C ILE A 213 2.99 -5.55 -25.24
N ILE A 214 3.68 -6.63 -25.59
CA ILE A 214 3.29 -7.54 -26.67
C ILE A 214 2.55 -8.75 -26.10
N ARG A 215 3.09 -9.34 -25.03
CA ARG A 215 2.54 -10.57 -24.41
C ARG A 215 3.05 -10.71 -22.98
N SER A 216 2.33 -11.51 -22.19
CA SER A 216 2.79 -11.94 -20.87
C SER A 216 2.90 -13.46 -20.83
N LEU A 217 3.87 -13.95 -20.07
CA LEU A 217 4.15 -15.37 -19.84
C LEU A 217 4.20 -15.62 -18.34
N GLN A 218 3.51 -16.65 -17.87
CA GLN A 218 3.67 -17.14 -16.50
C GLN A 218 4.80 -18.16 -16.49
N THR A 219 5.79 -17.99 -15.60
CA THR A 219 6.87 -18.95 -15.36
C THR A 219 6.87 -19.37 -13.89
N ASP A 220 7.66 -20.39 -13.54
CA ASP A 220 7.79 -20.87 -12.16
C ASP A 220 8.33 -19.80 -11.20
N ALA A 221 9.07 -18.81 -11.71
CA ALA A 221 9.61 -17.68 -10.96
C ALA A 221 8.64 -16.49 -10.86
N GLY A 222 7.49 -16.54 -11.53
CA GLY A 222 6.48 -15.48 -11.52
C GLY A 222 6.02 -15.06 -12.91
N LYS A 223 5.45 -13.86 -13.00
CA LYS A 223 4.97 -13.29 -14.27
C LYS A 223 6.13 -12.59 -14.99
N MET A 224 6.32 -12.89 -16.26
CA MET A 224 7.24 -12.22 -17.18
C MET A 224 6.43 -11.54 -18.28
N MET A 225 6.88 -10.36 -18.73
CA MET A 225 6.26 -9.64 -19.82
C MET A 225 7.25 -9.38 -20.95
N PHE A 226 6.76 -9.38 -22.17
CA PHE A 226 7.54 -9.07 -23.37
C PHE A 226 7.00 -7.80 -23.99
N ALA A 227 7.89 -6.91 -24.41
CA ALA A 227 7.54 -5.60 -24.93
C ALA A 227 8.46 -5.19 -26.08
N LYS A 228 8.04 -4.18 -26.84
CA LYS A 228 8.87 -3.47 -27.84
C LYS A 228 8.95 -1.99 -27.49
N VAL A 229 10.00 -1.33 -27.96
CA VAL A 229 10.11 0.14 -27.82
C VAL A 229 9.12 0.80 -28.77
N VAL A 230 8.36 1.78 -28.27
CA VAL A 230 7.49 2.61 -29.11
C VAL A 230 8.38 3.66 -29.78
N GLU A 231 8.49 3.60 -31.10
CA GLU A 231 9.14 4.66 -31.87
C GLU A 231 8.23 5.89 -31.85
N GLN A 232 8.71 6.99 -31.26
CA GLN A 232 8.06 8.27 -31.43
C GLN A 232 8.24 8.70 -32.88
N THR A 233 7.19 8.54 -33.68
CA THR A 233 7.08 9.24 -34.96
C THR A 233 6.90 10.72 -34.63
N THR A 234 8.00 11.46 -34.63
CA THR A 234 7.93 12.92 -34.73
C THR A 234 7.14 13.23 -36.00
N PRO A 235 6.01 13.98 -35.95
CA PRO A 235 5.33 14.41 -37.16
C PRO A 235 6.33 15.14 -38.06
N PRO A 236 6.32 14.92 -39.39
CA PRO A 236 7.26 15.59 -40.28
C PRO A 236 7.12 17.10 -40.10
N GLU A 237 8.22 17.74 -39.72
CA GLU A 237 8.34 19.18 -39.62
C GLU A 237 7.95 19.78 -40.99
N PRO A 238 7.00 20.74 -41.05
CA PRO A 238 6.60 21.32 -42.32
C PRO A 238 7.82 21.96 -42.97
N THR A 239 8.13 21.50 -44.19
CA THR A 239 9.27 21.94 -44.99
C THR A 239 9.25 23.46 -45.11
N ARG A 240 10.16 24.14 -44.39
CA ARG A 240 10.42 25.57 -44.61
C ARG A 240 10.92 25.73 -46.03
N GLN A 241 10.05 26.19 -46.92
CA GLN A 241 10.43 26.67 -48.23
C GLN A 241 11.49 27.77 -48.06
N THR A 242 12.65 27.53 -48.65
CA THR A 242 13.74 28.49 -48.79
C THR A 242 13.27 29.68 -49.61
N ALA A 243 12.85 30.76 -48.95
CA ALA A 243 12.71 32.06 -49.58
C ALA A 243 14.11 32.63 -49.83
N VAL A 244 14.46 32.71 -51.11
CA VAL A 244 15.65 33.39 -51.64
C VAL A 244 15.59 34.87 -51.25
N VAL A 245 16.49 35.33 -50.38
CA VAL A 245 16.68 36.76 -50.12
C VAL A 245 17.85 37.26 -50.96
N THR A 246 17.50 38.08 -51.95
CA THR A 246 18.41 38.74 -52.89
C THR A 246 19.23 39.82 -52.20
N LYS A 247 20.55 39.79 -52.45
CA LYS A 247 21.56 40.79 -52.07
C LYS A 247 21.15 42.20 -52.52
N ARG A 248 21.15 43.19 -51.62
CA ARG A 248 21.34 44.61 -51.97
C ARG A 248 22.42 45.24 -51.10
N ARG A 249 23.43 45.81 -51.78
CA ARG A 249 24.54 46.61 -51.23
C ARG A 249 24.05 48.04 -50.98
N SER A 250 24.48 48.65 -49.88
CA SER A 250 24.72 50.10 -49.81
C SER A 250 25.75 50.41 -48.73
N ALA A 251 26.68 51.28 -49.09
CA ALA A 251 27.90 51.60 -48.37
C ALA A 251 27.75 52.81 -47.42
N GLY A 252 28.39 52.73 -46.25
CA GLY A 252 29.26 53.75 -45.65
C GLY A 252 28.67 55.02 -45.01
N ARG A 253 28.97 55.23 -43.71
CA ARG A 253 29.69 56.43 -43.20
C ARG A 253 30.24 56.21 -41.76
N LYS A 254 31.52 56.59 -41.56
CA LYS A 254 32.32 56.64 -40.31
C LYS A 254 31.86 57.75 -39.35
N VAL A 255 32.20 57.65 -38.05
CA VAL A 255 33.15 58.54 -37.31
C VAL A 255 33.55 57.88 -35.96
N GLN A 256 34.82 58.08 -35.58
CA GLN A 256 35.54 57.62 -34.37
C GLN A 256 35.49 58.67 -33.24
N THR A 257 35.68 58.25 -31.98
CA THR A 257 36.65 58.81 -31.00
C THR A 257 36.68 57.94 -29.72
N GLY A 258 37.88 57.58 -29.23
CA GLY A 258 38.14 57.22 -27.82
C GLY A 258 38.82 58.40 -27.11
N PRO A 259 39.61 58.24 -26.02
CA PRO A 259 39.72 57.13 -25.05
C PRO A 259 39.77 57.62 -23.56
N GLU A 260 39.59 56.76 -22.55
CA GLU A 260 40.40 56.77 -21.30
C GLU A 260 40.03 55.63 -20.33
N ALA A 261 41.03 55.10 -19.64
CA ALA A 261 40.98 54.18 -18.50
C ALA A 261 41.56 54.92 -17.26
N PRO A 262 42.06 54.29 -16.18
CA PRO A 262 41.59 53.17 -15.33
C PRO A 262 41.70 53.50 -13.80
N ALA A 263 41.12 52.69 -12.91
CA ALA A 263 41.59 52.43 -11.52
C ALA A 263 40.54 51.62 -10.74
N LYS A 264 40.82 50.74 -9.76
CA LYS A 264 42.02 50.16 -9.15
C LYS A 264 41.51 49.10 -8.16
N LYS A 265 42.20 47.95 -8.11
CA LYS A 265 42.75 47.24 -6.91
C LYS A 265 41.74 46.82 -5.80
N THR A 266 41.84 45.64 -5.17
CA THR A 266 43.01 44.98 -4.53
C THR A 266 42.57 43.55 -4.14
N ALA A 267 43.31 42.47 -4.47
CA ALA A 267 44.34 41.77 -3.63
C ALA A 267 43.75 41.04 -2.39
N LYS A 268 44.17 39.86 -1.91
CA LYS A 268 45.16 38.81 -2.25
C LYS A 268 44.87 37.62 -1.28
N LYS A 269 45.23 36.38 -1.68
CA LYS A 269 45.43 35.12 -0.90
C LYS A 269 46.44 35.29 0.28
N PRO A 270 46.72 34.32 1.22
CA PRO A 270 46.75 32.84 1.07
C PRO A 270 46.41 31.96 2.32
N ALA A 271 46.64 30.65 2.18
CA ALA A 271 46.34 29.49 3.05
C ALA A 271 47.17 29.34 4.34
N VAL A 272 46.67 28.57 5.34
CA VAL A 272 47.45 27.81 6.37
C VAL A 272 46.69 26.56 6.88
N LYS A 273 47.43 25.45 7.10
CA LYS A 273 47.10 24.17 7.75
C LYS A 273 46.90 24.28 9.28
N ALA A 274 46.08 23.41 9.89
CA ALA A 274 46.37 22.86 11.23
C ALA A 274 45.64 21.52 11.51
N GLN A 275 46.40 20.53 12.00
CA GLN A 275 45.97 19.27 12.61
C GLN A 275 45.86 19.42 14.14
N LYS A 276 45.01 18.63 14.82
CA LYS A 276 45.35 17.72 15.94
C LYS A 276 44.12 16.99 16.55
N PRO A 277 44.28 15.95 17.40
CA PRO A 277 43.68 14.63 17.21
C PRO A 277 42.63 14.25 18.27
N SER A 278 41.85 13.20 18.01
CA SER A 278 41.11 12.50 19.07
C SER A 278 41.35 10.99 19.00
N GLN A 279 41.54 10.44 20.20
CA GLN A 279 41.96 9.09 20.53
C GLN A 279 40.87 8.07 20.21
N GLN A 280 41.23 6.91 19.65
CA GLN A 280 40.34 5.76 19.65
C GLN A 280 41.05 4.49 20.15
N THR A 281 40.53 4.07 21.29
CA THR A 281 40.84 2.91 22.10
C THR A 281 40.67 1.61 21.32
N ARG A 282 41.67 0.73 21.41
CA ARG A 282 41.60 -0.66 20.94
C ARG A 282 40.47 -1.41 21.67
N ARG A 283 39.47 -1.88 20.93
CA ARG A 283 38.60 -3.01 21.33
C ARG A 283 38.51 -3.99 20.17
N ARG A 284 38.89 -5.25 20.46
CA ARG A 284 38.72 -6.40 19.56
C ARG A 284 37.23 -6.61 19.31
N SER A 285 36.77 -6.47 18.08
CA SER A 285 35.46 -6.92 17.62
C SER A 285 35.64 -8.17 16.76
N THR A 286 35.03 -9.27 17.18
CA THR A 286 34.80 -10.47 16.37
C THR A 286 33.96 -10.08 15.15
N ALA A 287 34.56 -10.16 13.96
CA ALA A 287 33.87 -9.85 12.71
C ALA A 287 32.87 -10.97 12.39
N THR A 288 31.58 -10.63 12.37
CA THR A 288 30.53 -11.44 11.75
C THR A 288 30.78 -11.52 10.25
N LYS A 289 31.04 -12.74 9.74
CA LYS A 289 31.22 -13.04 8.31
C LYS A 289 30.03 -12.52 7.49
N THR A 290 30.31 -11.90 6.34
CA THR A 290 29.29 -11.39 5.40
C THR A 290 28.57 -12.56 4.70
N SER A 291 27.37 -12.31 4.14
CA SER A 291 26.58 -13.32 3.43
C SER A 291 27.37 -14.02 2.32
N ALA A 292 28.14 -13.25 1.54
CA ALA A 292 29.00 -13.78 0.48
C ALA A 292 30.11 -14.72 1.00
N GLN A 293 30.60 -14.50 2.22
CA GLN A 293 31.61 -15.37 2.83
C GLN A 293 31.02 -16.68 3.36
N ARG A 294 29.74 -16.68 3.77
CA ARG A 294 29.02 -17.90 4.17
C ARG A 294 28.66 -18.78 2.98
N GLU A 295 28.26 -18.18 1.87
CA GLU A 295 28.00 -18.91 0.63
C GLU A 295 29.26 -19.57 0.08
N ALA A 296 30.40 -18.86 0.08
CA ALA A 296 31.67 -19.43 -0.34
C ALA A 296 32.15 -20.61 0.54
N GLU A 297 31.79 -20.59 1.83
CA GLU A 297 32.12 -21.67 2.78
C GLU A 297 31.21 -22.90 2.59
N LEU A 298 29.91 -22.69 2.29
CA LEU A 298 28.98 -23.77 1.96
C LEU A 298 29.33 -24.48 0.65
N ILE A 299 29.75 -23.72 -0.37
CA ILE A 299 30.18 -24.29 -1.66
C ILE A 299 31.46 -25.12 -1.49
N ARG A 300 32.39 -24.69 -0.61
CA ARG A 300 33.58 -25.48 -0.28
C ARG A 300 33.26 -26.75 0.48
N LEU A 301 32.29 -26.71 1.39
CA LEU A 301 31.87 -27.90 2.15
C LEU A 301 31.19 -28.94 1.25
N ALA A 302 30.34 -28.48 0.32
CA ALA A 302 29.69 -29.35 -0.66
C ALA A 302 30.71 -30.06 -1.57
N ASN A 303 31.72 -29.33 -2.06
CA ASN A 303 32.76 -29.92 -2.92
C ASN A 303 33.77 -30.81 -2.18
N SER A 304 33.77 -30.81 -0.84
CA SER A 304 34.65 -31.68 -0.03
C SER A 304 33.99 -33.00 0.40
N GLN A 305 32.73 -33.24 0.01
CA GLN A 305 32.01 -34.48 0.33
C GLN A 305 31.92 -35.46 -0.86
N ASP A 306 32.44 -35.09 -2.03
CA ASP A 306 32.42 -35.92 -3.24
C ASP A 306 33.81 -36.45 -3.66
N ASP A 307 34.80 -36.46 -2.76
CA ASP A 307 36.10 -37.16 -2.92
C ASP A 307 36.32 -38.18 -1.79
#